data_AF-A0A7V2TRY2-F1
#
_entry.id   AF-A0A7V2TRY2-F1
#
_cell.length_a   1.000
_cell.length_b   1.000
_cell.length_c   1.000
_cell.angle_alpha   90.00
_cell.angle_beta   90.00
_cell.angle_gamma   90.00
#
_symmetry.space_group_name_H-M   'P 1'
#
loop_
_entity.id
_entity.type
_entity.pdbx_description
1 polymer ?
#
loop_
_entity_poly.entity_id
_entity_poly.type
_entity_poly.pdbx_seq_one_letter_code
_entity_poly.pdbx_strand_id
1 'polypeptide(L)'
;MNLLDIVFLVLLGASVLYSLIRGLTREIFSLLAVILGFFGAVYGQPRASGWLKAWIPQETAAQILGFAILFLLIALAAFMVAIVGLIIFVE
;
A
#
# COMPACT_ATOMS: atom_id res chain seq x y z
N MET A 1 -13.52 -8.23 -42.19
CA MET A 1 -12.77 -7.27 -41.35
C MET A 1 -11.45 -7.03 -42.05
N ASN A 2 -11.09 -5.76 -42.26
CA ASN A 2 -9.89 -5.42 -43.00
C ASN A 2 -8.66 -5.71 -42.13
N LEU A 3 -7.49 -5.93 -42.75
CA LEU A 3 -6.23 -6.17 -42.01
C LEU A 3 -5.96 -5.03 -41.00
N LEU A 4 -6.29 -3.80 -41.41
CA LEU A 4 -6.18 -2.59 -40.59
C LEU A 4 -7.01 -2.67 -39.31
N ASP A 5 -8.25 -3.18 -39.40
CA ASP A 5 -9.17 -3.31 -38.27
C ASP A 5 -8.60 -4.29 -37.25
N ILE A 6 -8.02 -5.41 -37.72
CA ILE A 6 -7.43 -6.44 -36.88
C ILE A 6 -6.20 -5.89 -36.14
N VAL A 7 -5.34 -5.13 -36.82
CA VAL A 7 -4.16 -4.51 -36.21
C VAL A 7 -4.56 -3.55 -35.09
N PHE A 8 -5.54 -2.68 -35.32
CA PHE A 8 -6.03 -1.77 -34.29
C PHE A 8 -6.65 -2.51 -33.10
N LEU A 9 -7.41 -3.58 -33.36
CA LEU A 9 -8.05 -4.37 -32.31
C LEU A 9 -7.02 -5.05 -31.42
N VAL A 10 -5.94 -5.60 -31.99
CA VAL A 10 -4.83 -6.20 -31.23
C VAL A 10 -4.11 -5.14 -30.38
N LEU A 11 -3.82 -3.97 -30.95
CA LEU A 11 -3.09 -2.91 -30.25
C LEU A 11 -3.90 -2.33 -29.10
N LEU A 12 -5.20 -2.11 -29.30
CA LEU A 12 -6.14 -1.71 -28.24
C LEU A 12 -6.28 -2.81 -27.18
N GLY A 13 -6.46 -4.07 -27.60
CA GLY A 13 -6.58 -5.19 -26.67
C GLY A 13 -5.36 -5.35 -25.77
N ALA A 14 -4.16 -5.29 -26.35
CA ALA A 14 -2.91 -5.32 -25.60
C ALA A 14 -2.77 -4.13 -24.64
N SER A 15 -3.14 -2.93 -25.09
CA SER A 15 -3.08 -1.71 -24.26
C SER A 15 -4.03 -1.77 -23.06
N VAL A 16 -5.25 -2.26 -23.27
CA VAL A 16 -6.24 -2.44 -22.19
C VAL A 16 -5.76 -3.49 -21.20
N LEU A 17 -5.26 -4.62 -21.69
CA LEU A 17 -4.76 -5.69 -20.82
C LEU A 17 -3.58 -5.21 -19.95
N TYR A 18 -2.63 -4.50 -20.55
CA TYR A 18 -1.50 -3.93 -19.83
C TYR A 18 -1.94 -2.89 -18.78
N SER A 19 -2.85 -1.98 -19.15
CA SER A 19 -3.42 -1.00 -18.23
C SER A 19 -4.15 -1.66 -17.05
N LEU A 20 -4.90 -2.74 -17.32
CA LEU A 20 -5.64 -3.48 -16.30
C LEU A 20 -4.70 -4.17 -15.30
N ILE A 21 -3.67 -4.87 -15.77
CA ILE A 21 -2.70 -5.55 -14.90
C ILE A 21 -1.96 -4.53 -14.02
N ARG A 22 -1.56 -3.41 -14.62
CA ARG A 22 -0.89 -2.32 -13.90
C ARG A 22 -1.78 -1.70 -12.84
N GLY A 23 -3.04 -1.42 -13.17
CA GLY A 23 -4.03 -0.89 -12.24
C GLY A 23 -4.31 -1.86 -11.09
N LEU A 24 -4.54 -3.13 -11.40
CA LEU A 24 -4.85 -4.16 -10.40
C LEU A 24 -3.69 -4.37 -9.43
N THR A 25 -2.46 -4.40 -9.94
CA THR A 25 -1.25 -4.54 -9.11
C THR A 25 -1.17 -3.39 -8.10
N ARG A 26 -1.36 -2.15 -8.55
CA ARG A 26 -1.38 -0.97 -7.68
C ARG A 26 -2.43 -1.08 -6.57
N GLU A 27 -3.62 -1.57 -6.92
CA GLU A 27 -4.72 -1.69 -5.97
C GLU A 27 -4.47 -2.79 -4.92
N ILE A 28 -3.92 -3.93 -5.33
CA ILE A 28 -3.54 -5.01 -4.42
C ILE A 28 -2.49 -4.53 -3.41
N PHE A 29 -1.47 -3.82 -3.86
CA PHE A 29 -0.45 -3.28 -2.95
C PHE A 29 -1.02 -2.21 -2.01
N SER A 30 -1.92 -1.35 -2.49
CA SER A 30 -2.63 -0.37 -1.66
C SER A 30 -3.42 -1.06 -0.54
N LEU A 31 -4.18 -2.09 -0.87
CA LEU A 31 -4.93 -2.88 0.09
C LEU A 31 -4.02 -3.60 1.10
N LEU A 32 -2.94 -4.23 0.61
CA LEU A 32 -1.95 -4.87 1.47
C LEU A 32 -1.30 -3.89 2.44
N ALA A 33 -0.96 -2.68 1.99
CA ALA A 33 -0.37 -1.65 2.84
C ALA A 33 -1.30 -1.26 3.99
N VAL A 34 -2.60 -1.09 3.72
CA VAL A 34 -3.59 -0.76 4.75
C VAL A 34 -3.78 -1.93 5.72
N ILE A 35 -3.92 -3.15 5.21
CA ILE A 35 -4.10 -4.36 6.03
C ILE A 35 -2.88 -4.56 6.94
N LEU A 36 -1.68 -4.61 6.37
CA LEU A 36 -0.44 -4.79 7.13
C LEU A 36 -0.18 -3.64 8.10
N GLY A 37 -0.47 -2.40 7.67
CA GLY A 37 -0.38 -1.22 8.51
C GLY A 37 -1.29 -1.32 9.73
N PHE A 38 -2.55 -1.69 9.51
CA PHE A 38 -3.52 -1.85 10.60
C PHE A 38 -3.12 -2.95 11.56
N PHE A 39 -2.87 -4.17 11.06
CA PHE A 39 -2.49 -5.30 11.91
C PHE A 39 -1.18 -5.03 12.65
N GLY A 40 -0.16 -4.54 11.95
CA GLY A 40 1.12 -4.22 12.56
C GLY A 40 1.03 -3.13 13.62
N ALA A 41 0.17 -2.13 13.41
CA ALA A 41 -0.12 -1.11 14.41
C ALA A 41 -0.86 -1.68 15.63
N VAL A 42 -1.89 -2.51 15.44
CA VAL A 42 -2.61 -3.16 16.55
C VAL A 42 -1.67 -4.01 17.40
N TYR A 43 -0.84 -4.85 16.79
CA TYR A 43 0.10 -5.72 17.52
C TYR A 43 1.28 -4.95 18.12
N GLY A 44 1.73 -3.87 17.48
CA GLY A 44 2.85 -3.06 17.95
C GLY A 44 2.46 -1.99 18.97
N GLN A 45 1.19 -1.56 19.01
CA GLN A 45 0.71 -0.45 19.84
C GLN A 45 1.08 -0.59 21.31
N PRO A 46 1.00 -1.77 21.96
CA PRO A 46 1.38 -1.89 23.37
C PRO A 46 2.85 -1.56 23.65
N ARG A 47 3.77 -1.92 22.73
CA ARG A 47 5.18 -1.55 22.84
C ARG A 47 5.40 -0.07 22.57
N ALA A 48 4.78 0.46 21.51
CA ALA A 48 4.92 1.86 21.14
C ALA A 48 4.34 2.80 22.22
N SER A 49 3.17 2.48 22.77
CA SER A 49 2.58 3.26 23.86
C SER A 49 3.41 3.19 25.14
N GLY A 50 4.06 2.05 25.41
CA GLY A 50 5.00 1.92 26.53
C GLY A 50 6.18 2.90 26.44
N TRP A 51 6.73 3.10 25.24
CA TRP A 51 7.76 4.12 25.00
C TRP A 51 7.20 5.54 25.08
N LEU A 52 6.00 5.78 24.54
CA LEU A 52 5.36 7.09 24.58
C LEU A 52 4.91 7.51 25.99
N LYS A 53 4.64 6.57 26.89
CA LYS A 53 4.28 6.86 28.29
C LYS A 53 5.35 7.66 29.04
N ALA A 54 6.62 7.59 28.60
CA ALA A 54 7.70 8.40 29.15
C ALA A 54 7.53 9.91 28.89
N TRP A 55 6.81 10.28 27.82
CA TRP A 55 6.58 11.67 27.43
C TRP A 55 5.13 12.10 27.61
N ILE A 56 4.19 11.15 27.54
CA ILE A 56 2.75 11.39 27.62
C ILE A 56 2.19 10.59 28.81
N PRO A 57 1.95 11.24 29.95
CA PRO A 57 1.45 10.57 31.15
C PRO A 57 0.00 10.08 30.98
N GLN A 58 -0.76 10.64 30.03
CA GLN A 58 -2.13 10.22 29.75
C GLN A 58 -2.18 8.96 28.89
N GLU A 59 -2.66 7.87 29.49
CA GLU A 59 -2.62 6.53 28.89
C GLU A 59 -3.38 6.42 27.56
N THR A 60 -4.59 6.97 27.48
CA THR A 60 -5.39 6.97 26.25
C THR A 60 -4.68 7.70 25.10
N ALA A 61 -4.06 8.84 25.39
CA ALA A 61 -3.34 9.62 24.39
C ALA A 61 -2.10 8.88 23.87
N ALA A 62 -1.34 8.23 24.77
CA ALA A 62 -0.17 7.43 24.40
C ALA A 62 -0.54 6.20 23.54
N GLN A 63 -1.70 5.58 23.80
CA GLN A 63 -2.20 4.46 22.98
C GLN A 63 -2.62 4.91 21.58
N ILE A 64 -3.40 5.98 21.46
CA ILE A 64 -3.85 6.52 20.18
C ILE A 64 -2.65 6.96 19.33
N LEU A 65 -1.70 7.69 19.92
CA LEU A 65 -0.50 8.13 19.22
C LEU A 65 0.42 6.96 18.86
N GLY A 66 0.59 5.98 19.75
CA GLY A 66 1.38 4.77 19.47
C GLY A 66 0.83 3.99 18.29
N PHE A 67 -0.50 3.83 18.21
CA PHE A 67 -1.17 3.25 17.04
C PHE A 67 -0.94 4.10 15.78
N ALA A 68 -1.23 5.40 15.85
CA ALA A 68 -1.13 6.29 14.69
C ALA A 68 0.28 6.32 14.10
N ILE A 69 1.31 6.42 14.95
CA ILE A 69 2.71 6.44 14.53
C ILE A 69 3.09 5.11 13.86
N LEU A 70 2.75 3.97 14.48
CA LEU A 70 3.06 2.66 13.91
C LEU A 70 2.32 2.42 12.60
N PHE A 71 1.03 2.76 12.53
CA PHE A 71 0.24 2.64 11.32
C PHE A 71 0.88 3.44 10.18
N LEU A 72 1.26 4.69 10.46
CA LEU A 72 1.87 5.57 9.47
C LEU A 72 3.24 5.06 9.00
N LEU A 73 4.07 4.57 9.92
CA LEU A 73 5.38 3.99 9.59
C LEU A 73 5.25 2.75 8.70
N ILE A 74 4.35 1.84 9.04
CA ILE A 74 4.15 0.60 8.28
C ILE A 74 3.48 0.89 6.94
N ALA A 75 2.48 1.78 6.90
CA ALA A 75 1.85 2.21 5.66
C ALA A 75 2.87 2.88 4.72
N LEU A 76 3.76 3.72 5.25
CA LEU A 76 4.83 4.35 4.47
C LEU A 76 5.83 3.31 3.93
N ALA A 77 6.25 2.35 4.77
CA ALA A 77 7.14 1.27 4.34
C ALA A 77 6.50 0.41 3.24
N ALA A 78 5.23 0.04 3.41
CA ALA A 78 4.49 -0.73 2.41
C ALA A 78 4.28 0.06 1.11
N PHE A 79 4.05 1.37 1.20
CA PHE A 79 3.97 2.26 0.04
C PHE A 79 5.30 2.34 -0.72
N MET A 80 6.44 2.40 -0.02
CA MET A 80 7.76 2.35 -0.66
C MET A 80 7.97 1.03 -1.42
N VAL A 81 7.61 -0.10 -0.80
CA VAL A 81 7.66 -1.41 -1.46
C VAL A 81 6.74 -1.47 -2.67
N ALA A 82 5.54 -0.89 -2.58
CA ALA A 82 4.58 -0.82 -3.68
C ALA A 82 5.14 -0.02 -4.88
N ILE A 83 5.80 1.11 -4.62
CA ILE A 83 6.45 1.90 -5.68
C ILE A 83 7.56 1.09 -6.35
N VAL A 84 8.44 0.45 -5.56
CA VAL A 84 9.54 -0.35 -6.11
C VAL A 84 9.00 -1.52 -6.93
N GLY A 85 7.98 -2.22 -6.42
CA GLY A 85 7.29 -3.28 -7.16
C GLY A 85 6.72 -2.75 -8.47
N LEU A 86 6.02 -1.62 -8.44
CA LEU A 86 5.46 -1.00 -9.64
C LEU A 86 6.55 -0.68 -10.67
N ILE A 87 7.71 -0.16 -10.26
CA ILE A 87 8.83 0.12 -11.19
C ILE A 87 9.33 -1.18 -11.84
N ILE A 88 9.55 -2.23 -11.05
CA ILE A 88 10.06 -3.52 -11.55
C ILE A 88 9.06 -4.22 -12.50
N PHE A 89 7.75 -4.09 -12.27
CA PHE A 89 6.74 -4.71 -13.11
C PHE A 89 6.37 -3.89 -14.37
N VAL A 90 6.83 -2.63 -14.48
CA VAL A 90 6.41 -1.68 -15.52
C VAL A 90 7.54 -1.30 -16.48
N GLU A 91 8.80 -1.28 -16.04
CA GLU A 91 9.99 -1.14 -16.89
C GLU A 91 10.53 -2.49 -17.38
#